data_AF-A0A4T0WB39-F1
#
_entry.id   AF-A0A4T0WB39-F1
#
_cell.length_a   1.000
_cell.length_b   1.000
_cell.length_c   1.000
_cell.angle_alpha   90.00
_cell.angle_beta   90.00
_cell.angle_gamma   90.00
#
_symmetry.space_group_name_H-M   'P 1'
#
loop_
_entity.id
_entity.type
_entity.pdbx_description
1 polymer ?
#
loop_
_entity_poly.entity_id
_entity_poly.type
_entity_poly.pdbx_seq_one_letter_code
_entity_poly.pdbx_strand_id
1 'polypeptide(L)'
;MSSNSRAQSSSPGAEEDPDLALAIALSLQEQEDIGIECVKTATVPERHVEKTTKPAPVTNFGALILDRKKMEEERLARLKKRSATQAELDDDQSRRPKIQRPEAPSKRSTSDASPGLPRKAPTAGDSPSLPFPNGVFKRTWALGYPRNGEDIKIEEVLQKDKLQLAVLSSFQWDEEWLLGKVDARQTKMLLIAYANNEAEKATIRANAPTGLVRFCFPPMHGGYMHSKLQILKYEGYLRIVIPSGNLVPYDWGETGVLENMVFLIDLPRIGGTHQTAPPAGTAFGTELRRFLRALGLDEKLVKSLDNYDFSKTSRYGFVHSIAGSHANDSWQHTGYCGLGSTVRSLGLATEEPVNIDYVASSLGSLTHDYLTAIYHACQGDSGMKEYEARQSKPTRNKAAKAGLAGSRPLGEGTLQWQHHFRIYFPTEKTVSSSRGGRSAHLA
;
A
#
# COMPACT_ATOMS: atom_id res chain seq x y z
N MET A 1 2.12 66.17 -16.33
CA MET A 1 1.29 65.02 -15.92
C MET A 1 1.50 63.91 -16.96
N SER A 2 1.63 62.66 -16.49
CA SER A 2 2.00 61.43 -17.22
C SER A 2 3.45 60.99 -17.02
N SER A 3 3.64 60.14 -16.02
CA SER A 3 4.85 59.38 -15.73
C SER A 3 4.77 58.00 -16.38
N ASN A 4 5.65 57.76 -17.35
CA ASN A 4 6.05 56.43 -17.82
C ASN A 4 7.01 55.81 -16.80
N SER A 5 6.68 54.64 -16.25
CA SER A 5 7.67 53.82 -15.53
C SER A 5 7.56 52.36 -15.96
N ARG A 6 8.69 51.92 -16.52
CA ARG A 6 9.10 50.63 -17.04
C ARG A 6 9.14 49.61 -15.88
N ALA A 7 8.32 48.56 -15.93
CA ALA A 7 8.37 47.47 -14.95
C ALA A 7 9.55 46.53 -15.26
N GLN A 8 10.40 46.36 -14.25
CA GLN A 8 11.57 45.49 -14.23
C GLN A 8 11.17 44.02 -14.05
N SER A 9 11.95 43.13 -14.65
CA SER A 9 11.98 41.70 -14.34
C SER A 9 12.67 41.47 -12.99
N SER A 10 11.98 40.85 -12.05
CA SER A 10 12.56 40.32 -10.81
C SER A 10 11.89 39.00 -10.44
N SER A 11 12.69 37.95 -10.35
CA SER A 11 12.34 36.61 -9.87
C SER A 11 11.71 36.68 -8.47
N PRO A 12 10.65 35.92 -8.14
CA PRO A 12 10.20 35.81 -6.75
C PRO A 12 11.09 34.81 -6.00
N GLY A 13 11.74 35.32 -4.95
CA GLY A 13 12.52 34.56 -3.98
C GLY A 13 11.66 33.82 -2.97
N ALA A 14 12.36 33.15 -2.05
CA ALA A 14 11.84 32.25 -1.02
C ALA A 14 11.05 32.97 0.09
N GLU A 15 9.89 33.54 -0.24
CA GLU A 15 8.94 34.11 0.72
C GLU A 15 7.49 33.67 0.45
N GLU A 16 7.25 32.37 0.32
CA GLU A 16 5.90 31.83 0.48
C GLU A 16 5.91 30.76 1.58
N ASP A 17 5.32 31.14 2.71
CA ASP A 17 5.15 30.39 3.97
C ASP A 17 6.22 30.63 5.06
N PRO A 18 6.29 31.88 5.61
CA PRO A 18 7.12 32.18 6.79
C PRO A 18 6.71 31.35 8.02
N ASP A 19 5.47 30.88 8.09
CA ASP A 19 4.96 30.08 9.21
C ASP A 19 5.48 28.63 9.17
N LEU A 20 5.64 28.05 7.97
CA LEU A 20 6.25 26.73 7.79
C LEU A 20 7.76 26.75 8.04
N ALA A 21 8.45 27.80 7.58
CA ALA A 21 9.87 27.98 7.88
C ALA A 21 10.12 28.19 9.37
N LEU A 22 9.27 28.99 10.03
CA LEU A 22 9.33 29.23 11.48
C LEU A 22 9.00 27.97 12.28
N ALA A 23 8.02 27.16 11.84
CA ALA A 23 7.70 25.89 12.48
C ALA A 23 8.83 24.86 12.37
N ILE A 24 9.58 24.87 11.26
CA ILE A 24 10.77 24.01 11.09
C ILE A 24 11.91 24.51 11.99
N ALA A 25 12.10 25.82 12.12
CA ALA A 25 13.13 26.41 12.97
C ALA A 25 12.88 26.21 14.47
N LEU A 26 11.63 26.38 14.94
CA LEU A 26 11.28 26.20 16.35
C LEU A 26 11.38 24.73 16.79
N SER A 27 11.07 23.77 15.91
CA SER A 27 11.29 22.34 16.19
C SER A 27 12.76 21.92 16.18
N LEU A 28 13.67 22.69 15.56
CA LEU A 28 15.12 22.47 15.66
C LEU A 28 15.67 22.93 17.02
N GLN A 29 15.13 24.01 17.58
CA GLN A 29 15.54 24.52 18.91
C GLN A 29 15.08 23.61 20.07
N GLU A 30 13.88 23.02 20.00
CA GLU A 30 13.41 22.07 21.03
C GLU A 30 14.26 20.78 21.09
N GLN A 31 14.99 20.44 20.01
CA GLN A 31 15.94 19.30 20.04
C GLN A 31 17.31 19.66 20.63
N GLU A 32 17.70 20.94 20.66
CA GLU A 32 18.96 21.39 21.27
C GLU A 32 18.82 21.58 22.79
N ASP A 33 17.66 22.04 23.28
CA ASP A 33 17.45 22.27 24.73
C ASP A 33 17.28 20.97 25.54
N ILE A 34 16.90 19.85 24.91
CA ILE A 34 16.87 18.53 25.57
C ILE A 34 18.29 17.94 25.73
N GLY A 35 19.30 18.52 25.06
CA GLY A 35 20.68 18.07 25.07
C GLY A 35 21.56 18.66 26.18
N ILE A 36 21.08 19.59 27.02
CA ILE A 36 21.95 20.38 27.92
C ILE A 36 21.74 20.09 29.42
N GLU A 37 20.72 19.34 29.84
CA GLU A 37 20.53 18.96 31.26
C GLU A 37 20.91 17.51 31.59
N CYS A 38 22.16 17.08 31.34
CA CYS A 38 22.74 15.98 32.15
C CYS A 38 24.26 15.77 31.98
N VAL A 39 25.13 16.70 32.39
CA VAL A 39 26.53 16.32 32.73
C VAL A 39 27.12 17.24 33.82
N LYS A 40 27.24 16.72 35.04
CA LYS A 40 28.30 17.10 36.00
C LYS A 40 28.66 15.87 36.86
N THR A 41 29.75 15.16 36.51
CA THR A 41 31.05 15.10 37.22
C THR A 41 31.88 13.83 36.90
N ALA A 42 33.19 14.07 36.74
CA ALA A 42 34.35 13.23 37.12
C ALA A 42 34.84 12.03 36.25
N THR A 43 35.78 12.37 35.35
CA THR A 43 37.19 11.86 35.19
C THR A 43 37.56 10.34 35.23
N VAL A 44 38.09 9.92 34.06
CA VAL A 44 39.09 8.91 33.58
C VAL A 44 40.03 8.18 34.59
N PRO A 45 40.67 7.01 34.25
CA PRO A 45 41.74 6.91 33.23
C PRO A 45 41.65 5.77 32.19
N GLU A 46 42.34 6.02 31.08
CA GLU A 46 42.52 5.27 29.84
C GLU A 46 43.27 3.94 29.98
N ARG A 47 42.99 2.99 29.08
CA ARG A 47 44.01 2.10 28.48
C ARG A 47 43.73 1.80 27.00
N HIS A 48 44.74 2.09 26.18
CA HIS A 48 44.92 1.78 24.76
C HIS A 48 44.80 0.28 24.43
N VAL A 49 44.10 -0.06 23.33
CA VAL A 49 44.46 -1.17 22.42
C VAL A 49 44.06 -0.81 20.98
N GLU A 50 44.94 -1.18 20.05
CA GLU A 50 45.05 -0.80 18.64
C GLU A 50 43.90 -1.23 17.70
N LYS A 51 43.82 -0.46 16.61
CA LYS A 51 42.93 -0.61 15.44
C LYS A 51 43.16 -1.90 14.66
N THR A 52 42.05 -2.53 14.25
CA THR A 52 41.97 -3.18 12.93
C THR A 52 40.66 -2.80 12.25
N THR A 53 40.78 -2.08 11.15
CA THR A 53 39.74 -1.67 10.21
C THR A 53 39.17 -2.87 9.46
N LYS A 54 37.84 -3.05 9.52
CA LYS A 54 37.07 -3.82 8.54
C LYS A 54 35.89 -2.95 8.09
N PRO A 55 35.54 -2.94 6.79
CA PRO A 55 34.42 -2.14 6.30
C PRO A 55 33.11 -2.67 6.89
N ALA A 56 32.30 -1.76 7.42
CA ALA A 56 30.96 -2.08 7.92
C ALA A 56 30.06 -2.54 6.76
N PRO A 57 29.22 -3.57 6.94
CA PRO A 57 28.26 -3.98 5.94
C PRO A 57 27.19 -2.88 5.78
N VAL A 58 26.81 -2.60 4.55
CA VAL A 58 25.69 -1.73 4.20
C VAL A 58 24.42 -2.38 4.74
N THR A 59 23.83 -1.80 5.78
CA THR A 59 22.59 -2.27 6.41
C THR A 59 21.40 -1.54 5.80
N ASN A 60 20.45 -2.27 5.20
CA ASN A 60 19.19 -1.73 4.65
C ASN A 60 18.17 -1.43 5.77
N PHE A 61 17.31 -0.40 5.61
CA PHE A 61 16.33 0.02 6.65
C PHE A 61 14.99 -0.68 6.54
N GLY A 62 14.75 -1.39 5.44
CA GLY A 62 13.52 -2.14 5.18
C GLY A 62 13.54 -3.62 5.59
N ALA A 63 14.58 -4.10 6.27
CA ALA A 63 14.72 -5.53 6.56
C ALA A 63 13.82 -6.00 7.72
N LEU A 64 12.56 -6.32 7.40
CA LEU A 64 11.72 -7.16 8.23
C LEU A 64 12.42 -8.53 8.42
N ILE A 65 12.80 -8.84 9.66
CA ILE A 65 13.37 -10.13 10.06
C ILE A 65 12.22 -11.15 10.17
N LEU A 66 11.77 -11.67 9.03
CA LEU A 66 11.59 -13.12 8.90
C LEU A 66 12.92 -13.62 8.33
N ASP A 67 13.48 -14.68 8.93
CA ASP A 67 14.86 -15.16 8.79
C ASP A 67 15.26 -15.47 7.33
N ARG A 68 15.43 -14.42 6.52
CA ARG A 68 15.67 -14.43 5.06
C ARG A 68 16.96 -15.16 4.76
N LYS A 69 17.97 -14.96 5.60
CA LYS A 69 19.26 -15.65 5.49
C LYS A 69 19.11 -17.14 5.70
N LYS A 70 18.34 -17.58 6.70
CA LYS A 70 18.10 -19.01 6.96
C LYS A 70 17.26 -19.66 5.87
N MET A 71 16.25 -18.97 5.35
CA MET A 71 15.41 -19.48 4.26
C MET A 71 16.16 -19.52 2.92
N GLU A 72 17.06 -18.57 2.68
CA GLU A 72 17.91 -18.51 1.48
C GLU A 72 19.10 -19.47 1.56
N GLU A 73 19.70 -19.66 2.74
CA GLU A 73 20.69 -20.71 3.00
C GLU A 73 20.06 -22.10 2.88
N GLU A 74 18.83 -22.29 3.38
CA GLU A 74 18.06 -23.52 3.19
C GLU A 74 17.69 -23.74 1.71
N ARG A 75 17.34 -22.67 0.98
CA ARG A 75 17.11 -22.70 -0.47
C ARG A 75 18.36 -23.13 -1.22
N LEU A 76 19.52 -22.54 -0.90
CA LEU A 76 20.82 -22.84 -1.51
C LEU A 76 21.30 -24.26 -1.14
N ALA A 77 21.06 -24.72 0.09
CA ALA A 77 21.38 -26.08 0.54
C ALA A 77 20.52 -27.13 -0.19
N ARG A 78 19.23 -26.85 -0.43
CA ARG A 78 18.33 -27.71 -1.20
C ARG A 78 18.69 -27.73 -2.70
N LEU A 79 19.15 -26.61 -3.25
CA LEU A 79 19.69 -26.53 -4.63
C LEU A 79 20.98 -27.34 -4.79
N LYS A 80 21.92 -27.25 -3.83
CA LYS A 80 23.14 -28.07 -3.83
C LYS A 80 22.83 -29.57 -3.72
N LYS A 81 21.88 -29.96 -2.86
CA LYS A 81 21.42 -31.36 -2.78
C LYS A 81 20.84 -31.86 -4.10
N ARG A 82 20.01 -31.07 -4.80
CA ARG A 82 19.47 -31.45 -6.13
C ARG A 82 20.55 -31.54 -7.20
N SER A 83 21.57 -30.68 -7.18
CA SER A 83 22.70 -30.81 -8.11
C SER A 83 23.55 -32.06 -7.88
N ALA A 84 23.66 -32.50 -6.61
CA ALA A 84 24.35 -33.74 -6.27
C ALA A 84 23.55 -34.99 -6.69
N THR A 85 22.22 -34.98 -6.52
CA THR A 85 21.36 -36.09 -6.96
C THR A 85 21.23 -36.18 -8.49
N GLN A 86 21.41 -35.07 -9.20
CA GLN A 86 21.37 -35.04 -10.67
C GLN A 86 22.70 -35.46 -11.30
N ALA A 87 23.82 -35.33 -10.57
CA ALA A 87 25.11 -35.87 -10.99
C ALA A 87 25.22 -37.41 -10.83
N GLU A 88 24.34 -38.03 -10.04
CA GLU A 88 24.30 -39.50 -9.83
C GLU A 88 23.38 -40.23 -10.83
N LEU A 89 22.64 -39.52 -11.69
CA LEU A 89 21.66 -40.11 -12.62
C LEU A 89 22.03 -39.98 -14.10
N ASP A 90 23.20 -39.43 -14.43
CA ASP A 90 23.64 -39.15 -15.81
C ASP A 90 24.70 -40.14 -16.35
N ASP A 91 24.89 -41.32 -15.73
CA ASP A 91 25.83 -42.36 -16.23
C ASP A 91 25.17 -43.44 -17.12
N ASP A 92 23.91 -43.30 -17.54
CA ASP A 92 23.35 -44.25 -18.51
C ASP A 92 22.33 -43.58 -19.45
N GLN A 93 22.82 -43.09 -20.59
CA GLN A 93 22.39 -43.54 -21.92
C GLN A 93 22.84 -42.58 -23.03
N SER A 94 23.77 -43.06 -23.83
CA SER A 94 24.11 -42.56 -25.16
C SER A 94 22.98 -42.80 -26.17
N ARG A 95 22.62 -41.79 -26.98
CA ARG A 95 22.65 -41.82 -28.47
C ARG A 95 21.94 -40.59 -29.09
N ARG A 96 22.68 -39.86 -29.92
CA ARG A 96 22.27 -38.74 -30.80
C ARG A 96 21.48 -39.27 -32.03
N PRO A 97 20.80 -38.41 -32.85
CA PRO A 97 21.51 -37.63 -33.90
C PRO A 97 21.07 -36.15 -34.04
N LYS A 98 21.96 -35.38 -34.70
CA LYS A 98 21.95 -33.94 -34.99
C LYS A 98 21.23 -33.58 -36.30
N ILE A 99 20.53 -32.44 -36.36
CA ILE A 99 20.23 -31.66 -37.60
C ILE A 99 20.19 -30.16 -37.20
N GLN A 100 21.26 -29.39 -37.42
CA GLN A 100 21.52 -28.42 -38.50
C GLN A 100 20.62 -27.16 -38.57
N ARG A 101 21.30 -26.01 -38.43
CA ARG A 101 20.88 -24.60 -38.44
C ARG A 101 20.90 -24.06 -39.88
N PRO A 102 20.08 -23.06 -40.23
CA PRO A 102 20.50 -22.06 -41.21
C PRO A 102 20.43 -20.63 -40.65
N GLU A 103 21.43 -19.84 -41.04
CA GLU A 103 21.54 -18.39 -40.82
C GLU A 103 20.83 -17.59 -41.92
N ALA A 104 20.66 -16.29 -41.64
CA ALA A 104 19.95 -15.26 -42.40
C ALA A 104 20.55 -14.89 -43.77
N PRO A 105 19.83 -14.05 -44.53
CA PRO A 105 20.49 -12.99 -45.32
C PRO A 105 19.86 -11.58 -45.13
N SER A 106 20.66 -10.60 -45.52
CA SER A 106 20.52 -9.15 -45.30
C SER A 106 20.20 -8.38 -46.60
N LYS A 107 19.63 -7.17 -46.43
CA LYS A 107 19.54 -5.98 -47.33
C LYS A 107 18.46 -5.96 -48.43
N ARG A 108 17.54 -4.97 -48.35
CA ARG A 108 17.61 -3.71 -49.12
C ARG A 108 16.49 -2.72 -48.74
N SER A 109 16.85 -1.46 -48.90
CA SER A 109 16.13 -0.20 -48.69
C SER A 109 15.17 0.14 -49.83
N THR A 110 14.04 0.77 -49.51
CA THR A 110 13.36 1.78 -50.36
C THR A 110 12.53 2.73 -49.49
N SER A 111 12.74 4.02 -49.73
CA SER A 111 11.96 5.18 -49.31
C SER A 111 10.54 5.17 -49.89
N ASP A 112 9.56 5.68 -49.14
CA ASP A 112 8.62 6.67 -49.70
C ASP A 112 7.86 7.47 -48.63
N ALA A 113 7.42 8.66 -49.06
CA ALA A 113 7.01 9.81 -48.28
C ALA A 113 5.54 9.85 -47.81
N SER A 114 5.30 10.79 -46.87
CA SER A 114 4.06 11.16 -46.13
C SER A 114 2.85 11.61 -46.98
N PRO A 115 1.63 11.81 -46.40
CA PRO A 115 1.28 13.03 -45.60
C PRO A 115 0.42 12.71 -44.35
N GLY A 116 0.55 13.36 -43.19
CA GLY A 116 0.36 14.80 -42.97
C GLY A 116 -1.07 15.09 -42.48
N LEU A 117 -1.33 14.93 -41.17
CA LEU A 117 -2.56 15.38 -40.51
C LEU A 117 -2.22 16.39 -39.40
N PRO A 118 -3.00 17.46 -39.20
CA PRO A 118 -2.55 18.68 -38.58
C PRO A 118 -2.43 18.56 -37.06
N ARG A 119 -1.24 18.87 -36.56
CA ARG A 119 -0.95 19.16 -35.16
C ARG A 119 -1.69 20.44 -34.76
N LYS A 120 -2.87 20.31 -34.14
CA LYS A 120 -3.49 21.42 -33.41
C LYS A 120 -2.54 21.86 -32.30
N ALA A 121 -2.16 23.14 -32.34
CA ALA A 121 -1.53 23.79 -31.19
C ALA A 121 -2.51 23.75 -30.00
N PRO A 122 -2.03 23.55 -28.76
CA PRO A 122 -2.90 23.67 -27.60
C PRO A 122 -3.34 25.13 -27.49
N THR A 123 -4.65 25.35 -27.59
CA THR A 123 -5.29 26.61 -27.23
C THR A 123 -5.03 26.90 -25.76
N ALA A 124 -4.52 28.09 -25.45
CA ALA A 124 -4.39 28.60 -24.10
C ALA A 124 -5.78 28.62 -23.43
N GLY A 125 -5.98 27.77 -22.41
CA GLY A 125 -7.24 27.68 -21.68
C GLY A 125 -7.52 26.33 -21.00
N ASP A 126 -6.83 25.25 -21.35
CA ASP A 126 -7.02 23.97 -20.65
C ASP A 126 -6.30 23.98 -19.30
N SER A 127 -7.06 24.24 -18.23
CA SER A 127 -6.71 23.77 -16.90
C SER A 127 -6.31 22.29 -17.03
N PRO A 128 -5.12 21.87 -16.57
CA PRO A 128 -4.66 20.51 -16.81
C PRO A 128 -5.69 19.52 -16.25
N SER A 129 -6.33 18.76 -17.16
CA SER A 129 -7.30 17.76 -16.78
C SER A 129 -6.62 16.73 -15.88
N LEU A 130 -7.18 16.48 -14.70
CA LEU A 130 -6.67 15.44 -13.81
C LEU A 130 -6.63 14.08 -14.55
N PRO A 131 -5.59 13.26 -14.35
CA PRO A 131 -5.54 11.94 -14.97
C PRO A 131 -6.67 11.00 -14.53
N PHE A 132 -6.98 10.95 -13.23
CA PHE A 132 -7.96 10.02 -12.65
C PHE A 132 -9.03 10.69 -11.77
N PRO A 133 -9.80 11.68 -12.26
CA PRO A 133 -10.69 12.51 -11.44
C PRO A 133 -11.87 11.75 -10.82
N ASN A 134 -12.33 10.68 -11.48
CA ASN A 134 -13.49 9.90 -11.03
C ASN A 134 -13.10 8.60 -10.30
N GLY A 135 -11.80 8.36 -10.13
CA GLY A 135 -11.26 7.10 -9.65
C GLY A 135 -11.28 5.99 -10.71
N VAL A 136 -10.29 5.09 -10.69
CA VAL A 136 -10.18 3.97 -11.64
C VAL A 136 -9.52 2.76 -10.99
N PHE A 137 -9.89 1.57 -11.43
CA PHE A 137 -9.18 0.32 -11.13
C PHE A 137 -8.32 -0.07 -12.33
N LYS A 138 -7.05 -0.39 -12.09
CA LYS A 138 -6.10 -0.88 -13.10
C LYS A 138 -5.41 -2.12 -12.58
N ARG A 139 -5.03 -3.00 -13.51
CA ARG A 139 -4.11 -4.11 -13.22
C ARG A 139 -2.69 -3.57 -13.18
N THR A 140 -1.80 -4.15 -12.39
CA THR A 140 -0.38 -3.84 -12.55
C THR A 140 0.08 -4.35 -13.90
N TRP A 141 0.91 -3.55 -14.58
CA TRP A 141 1.57 -3.99 -15.81
C TRP A 141 2.37 -5.27 -15.54
N ALA A 142 2.40 -6.18 -16.51
CA ALA A 142 3.15 -7.43 -16.42
C ALA A 142 4.07 -7.62 -17.65
N LEU A 143 5.35 -7.85 -17.41
CA LEU A 143 6.36 -8.08 -18.45
C LEU A 143 5.99 -9.26 -19.35
N GLY A 144 5.98 -9.05 -20.67
CA GLY A 144 5.66 -10.08 -21.66
C GLY A 144 4.17 -10.22 -21.98
N TYR A 145 3.32 -9.34 -21.44
CA TYR A 145 1.91 -9.24 -21.81
C TYR A 145 1.67 -7.95 -22.62
N PRO A 146 0.77 -7.99 -23.62
CA PRO A 146 0.40 -6.79 -24.37
C PRO A 146 -0.34 -5.79 -23.49
N ARG A 147 -0.05 -4.50 -23.67
CA ARG A 147 -0.76 -3.41 -22.99
C ARG A 147 -2.05 -3.10 -23.76
N ASN A 148 -3.17 -3.03 -23.04
CA ASN A 148 -4.48 -2.72 -23.62
C ASN A 148 -5.14 -1.47 -23.01
N GLY A 149 -4.40 -0.72 -22.19
CA GLY A 149 -4.89 0.46 -21.49
C GLY A 149 -5.54 0.17 -20.14
N GLU A 150 -5.73 -1.11 -19.77
CA GLU A 150 -6.27 -1.53 -18.47
C GLU A 150 -5.19 -1.85 -17.42
N ASP A 151 -3.93 -1.66 -17.80
CA ASP A 151 -2.78 -1.85 -16.93
C ASP A 151 -2.12 -0.51 -16.52
N ILE A 152 -1.32 -0.53 -15.46
CA ILE A 152 -0.54 0.62 -14.98
C ILE A 152 0.80 0.18 -14.41
N LYS A 153 1.87 0.92 -14.74
CA LYS A 153 3.20 0.77 -14.15
C LYS A 153 3.36 1.65 -12.92
N ILE A 154 4.29 1.27 -12.02
CA ILE A 154 4.60 2.08 -10.83
C ILE A 154 5.05 3.50 -11.21
N GLU A 155 5.80 3.67 -12.30
CA GLU A 155 6.25 4.98 -12.76
C GLU A 155 5.09 5.87 -13.22
N GLU A 156 4.04 5.28 -13.80
CA GLU A 156 2.83 5.99 -14.22
C GLU A 156 1.97 6.39 -13.00
N VAL A 157 2.04 5.62 -11.92
CA VAL A 157 1.43 5.95 -10.62
C VAL A 157 2.17 7.09 -9.93
N LEU A 158 3.49 6.97 -9.79
CA LEU A 158 4.33 7.90 -9.01
C LEU A 158 4.64 9.21 -9.74
N GLN A 159 4.73 9.18 -11.08
CA GLN A 159 5.02 10.36 -11.90
C GLN A 159 6.18 11.19 -11.33
N LYS A 160 7.33 10.52 -11.16
CA LYS A 160 8.46 10.99 -10.33
C LYS A 160 8.90 12.43 -10.58
N ASP A 161 8.83 12.92 -11.83
CA ASP A 161 9.28 14.25 -12.22
C ASP A 161 8.38 15.39 -11.69
N LYS A 162 7.20 15.06 -11.13
CA LYS A 162 6.23 16.01 -10.58
C LYS A 162 5.93 15.78 -9.10
N LEU A 163 6.42 14.67 -8.55
CA LEU A 163 6.04 14.20 -7.23
C LEU A 163 6.73 15.00 -6.13
N GLN A 164 5.96 15.71 -5.32
CA GLN A 164 6.49 16.57 -4.26
C GLN A 164 6.62 15.85 -2.91
N LEU A 165 5.62 15.03 -2.57
CA LEU A 165 5.59 14.26 -1.34
C LEU A 165 4.93 12.90 -1.58
N ALA A 166 5.56 11.85 -1.08
CA ALA A 166 5.03 10.48 -1.09
C ALA A 166 4.89 9.96 0.34
N VAL A 167 3.65 9.71 0.77
CA VAL A 167 3.36 8.97 2.00
C VAL A 167 3.01 7.55 1.59
N LEU A 168 3.81 6.57 2.00
CA LEU A 168 3.71 5.20 1.51
C LEU A 168 3.58 4.22 2.67
N SER A 169 2.58 3.33 2.62
CA SER A 169 2.51 2.13 3.44
C SER A 169 2.62 0.89 2.55
N SER A 170 3.36 -0.10 3.01
CA SER A 170 3.41 -1.42 2.39
C SER A 170 3.84 -2.45 3.41
N PHE A 171 3.44 -3.71 3.22
CA PHE A 171 3.95 -4.78 4.09
C PHE A 171 5.42 -5.06 3.78
N GLN A 172 5.82 -4.96 2.52
CA GLN A 172 7.20 -5.12 2.07
C GLN A 172 7.56 -4.03 1.06
N TRP A 173 8.83 -3.63 1.06
CA TRP A 173 9.39 -2.81 0.00
C TRP A 173 10.85 -3.18 -0.26
N ASP A 174 11.25 -3.05 -1.52
CA ASP A 174 12.64 -3.09 -1.93
C ASP A 174 13.15 -1.64 -1.96
N GLU A 175 14.11 -1.32 -1.09
CA GLU A 175 14.60 0.04 -0.87
C GLU A 175 15.29 0.61 -2.12
N GLU A 176 16.20 -0.15 -2.72
CA GLU A 176 16.94 0.28 -3.91
C GLU A 176 15.98 0.49 -5.09
N TRP A 177 15.07 -0.46 -5.29
CA TRP A 177 14.05 -0.36 -6.32
C TRP A 177 13.15 0.85 -6.11
N LEU A 178 12.60 1.03 -4.90
CA LEU A 178 11.67 2.11 -4.57
C LEU A 178 12.34 3.48 -4.73
N LEU A 179 13.56 3.65 -4.22
CA LEU A 179 14.32 4.89 -4.38
C LEU A 179 14.66 5.16 -5.86
N GLY A 180 14.85 4.11 -6.67
CA GLY A 180 15.00 4.22 -8.12
C GLY A 180 13.73 4.66 -8.86
N LYS A 181 12.54 4.57 -8.24
CA LYS A 181 11.27 4.98 -8.84
C LYS A 181 10.87 6.43 -8.54
N VAL A 182 11.59 7.14 -7.67
CA VAL A 182 11.31 8.53 -7.29
C VAL A 182 12.47 9.46 -7.65
N ASP A 183 12.22 10.76 -7.74
CA ASP A 183 13.30 11.76 -7.79
C ASP A 183 13.66 12.19 -6.38
N ALA A 184 14.73 11.61 -5.84
CA ALA A 184 15.22 11.90 -4.50
C ALA A 184 15.63 13.37 -4.28
N ARG A 185 15.78 14.18 -5.32
CA ARG A 185 16.09 15.61 -5.16
C ARG A 185 14.86 16.47 -4.91
N GLN A 186 13.69 15.99 -5.34
CA GLN A 186 12.45 16.75 -5.34
C GLN A 186 11.39 16.15 -4.41
N THR A 187 11.33 14.83 -4.34
CA THR A 187 10.30 14.11 -3.60
C THR A 187 10.71 13.90 -2.14
N LYS A 188 9.94 14.46 -1.21
CA LYS A 188 10.01 14.07 0.21
C LYS A 188 9.27 12.75 0.40
N MET A 189 9.80 11.84 1.21
CA MET A 189 9.15 10.56 1.48
C MET A 189 8.83 10.37 2.97
N LEU A 190 7.63 9.86 3.25
CA LEU A 190 7.22 9.38 4.56
C LEU A 190 6.78 7.91 4.45
N LEU A 191 7.60 7.01 4.98
CA LEU A 191 7.34 5.58 4.97
C LEU A 191 6.67 5.16 6.27
N ILE A 192 5.53 4.52 6.16
CA ILE A 192 4.81 3.91 7.27
C ILE A 192 5.36 2.50 7.42
N ALA A 193 6.19 2.28 8.45
CA ALA A 193 6.94 1.05 8.66
C ALA A 193 6.46 0.32 9.92
N TYR A 194 6.55 -1.01 9.88
CA TYR A 194 6.38 -1.84 11.06
C TYR A 194 7.70 -1.89 11.84
N ALA A 195 7.62 -1.77 13.16
CA ALA A 195 8.72 -2.04 14.09
C ALA A 195 8.17 -2.61 15.40
N ASN A 196 8.84 -3.62 15.95
CA ASN A 196 8.39 -4.34 17.14
C ASN A 196 8.66 -3.57 18.43
N ASN A 197 9.72 -2.76 18.48
CA ASN A 197 10.16 -2.04 19.67
C ASN A 197 10.92 -0.75 19.33
N GLU A 198 11.18 0.08 20.35
CA GLU A 198 11.87 1.38 20.17
C GLU A 198 13.31 1.25 19.66
N ALA A 199 14.04 0.20 20.02
CA ALA A 199 15.40 -0.01 19.53
C ALA A 199 15.43 -0.28 18.01
N GLU A 200 14.46 -1.06 17.52
CA GLU A 200 14.25 -1.30 16.09
C GLU A 200 13.85 0.00 15.37
N LYS A 201 12.93 0.79 15.93
CA LYS A 201 12.59 2.11 15.37
C LYS A 201 13.80 3.04 15.28
N ALA A 202 14.61 3.09 16.33
CA ALA A 202 15.83 3.89 16.35
C ALA A 202 16.83 3.41 15.28
N THR A 203 16.99 2.10 15.11
CA THR A 203 17.85 1.52 14.08
C THR A 203 17.35 1.90 12.68
N ILE A 204 16.08 1.71 12.38
CA ILE A 204 15.49 2.06 11.07
C ILE A 204 15.70 3.55 10.76
N ARG A 205 15.46 4.42 11.75
CA ARG A 205 15.69 5.87 11.60
C ARG A 205 17.16 6.21 11.41
N ALA A 206 18.06 5.58 12.17
CA ALA A 206 19.47 5.93 12.21
C ALA A 206 20.17 5.72 10.88
N ASN A 207 19.70 4.76 10.09
CA ASN A 207 20.32 4.54 8.80
C ASN A 207 19.50 4.98 7.56
N ALA A 208 18.26 5.46 7.76
CA ALA A 208 17.52 6.24 6.77
C ALA A 208 18.38 7.31 6.07
N PRO A 209 18.28 7.46 4.73
CA PRO A 209 18.95 8.55 4.02
C PRO A 209 18.55 9.92 4.59
N THR A 210 19.50 10.61 5.23
CA THR A 210 19.26 11.86 5.96
C THR A 210 18.61 12.92 5.08
N GLY A 211 17.48 13.47 5.54
CA GLY A 211 16.76 14.56 4.87
C GLY A 211 15.78 14.14 3.77
N LEU A 212 15.83 12.88 3.30
CA LEU A 212 14.98 12.39 2.21
C LEU A 212 13.77 11.60 2.70
N VAL A 213 14.00 10.68 3.64
CA VAL A 213 13.01 9.71 4.10
C VAL A 213 12.73 9.90 5.58
N ARG A 214 11.44 10.02 5.92
CA ARG A 214 10.94 9.99 7.31
C ARG A 214 10.16 8.70 7.54
N PHE A 215 10.12 8.25 8.79
CA PHE A 215 9.40 7.05 9.17
C PHE A 215 8.28 7.35 10.16
N CYS A 216 7.13 6.70 9.94
CA CYS A 216 6.00 6.64 10.84
C CYS A 216 5.81 5.17 11.26
N PHE A 217 5.62 4.91 12.55
CA PHE A 217 5.52 3.55 13.09
C PHE A 217 4.16 3.35 13.78
N PRO A 218 3.20 2.64 13.15
CA PRO A 218 1.88 2.45 13.71
C PRO A 218 1.90 1.65 15.03
N PRO A 219 0.96 1.92 15.96
CA PRO A 219 0.75 1.06 17.11
C PRO A 219 0.10 -0.26 16.67
N MET A 220 0.77 -1.39 16.94
CA MET A 220 0.39 -2.67 16.34
C MET A 220 -0.49 -3.56 17.21
N HIS A 221 -0.47 -3.40 18.54
CA HIS A 221 -1.32 -4.17 19.48
C HIS A 221 -1.40 -5.69 19.19
N GLY A 222 -0.28 -6.31 18.78
CA GLY A 222 -0.21 -7.73 18.43
C GLY A 222 -0.66 -8.10 17.00
N GLY A 223 -1.04 -7.12 16.19
CA GLY A 223 -1.36 -7.28 14.77
C GLY A 223 -0.18 -7.04 13.81
N TYR A 224 -0.48 -7.05 12.52
CA TYR A 224 0.48 -6.83 11.42
C TYR A 224 0.04 -5.69 10.51
N MET A 225 0.99 -4.89 10.01
CA MET A 225 0.70 -3.81 9.07
C MET A 225 0.69 -4.36 7.65
N HIS A 226 -0.48 -4.73 7.16
CA HIS A 226 -0.65 -5.27 5.80
C HIS A 226 -1.16 -4.23 4.79
N SER A 227 -1.48 -3.02 5.28
CA SER A 227 -2.05 -1.95 4.48
C SER A 227 -1.08 -1.44 3.42
N LYS A 228 -1.59 -1.34 2.20
CA LYS A 228 -0.88 -0.78 1.06
C LYS A 228 -1.64 0.47 0.63
N LEU A 229 -1.05 1.63 0.87
CA LEU A 229 -1.67 2.94 0.67
C LEU A 229 -0.58 3.90 0.21
N GLN A 230 -0.88 4.69 -0.80
CA GLN A 230 0.00 5.76 -1.26
C GLN A 230 -0.80 7.06 -1.31
N ILE A 231 -0.32 8.08 -0.61
CA ILE A 231 -0.83 9.45 -0.71
C ILE A 231 0.27 10.27 -1.38
N LEU A 232 0.02 10.66 -2.61
CA LEU A 232 1.00 11.26 -3.51
C LEU A 232 0.57 12.69 -3.81
N LYS A 233 1.40 13.65 -3.38
CA LYS A 233 1.12 15.08 -3.55
C LYS A 233 1.86 15.62 -4.77
N TYR A 234 1.11 16.34 -5.59
CA TYR A 234 1.58 17.12 -6.72
C TYR A 234 1.20 18.59 -6.52
N GLU A 235 1.69 19.48 -7.38
CA GLU A 235 1.45 20.92 -7.28
C GLU A 235 -0.05 21.29 -7.27
N GLY A 236 -0.84 20.68 -8.15
CA GLY A 236 -2.26 20.99 -8.33
C GLY A 236 -3.26 19.96 -7.81
N TYR A 237 -2.80 18.78 -7.35
CA TYR A 237 -3.70 17.70 -6.95
C TYR A 237 -3.03 16.71 -5.98
N LEU A 238 -3.87 15.92 -5.32
CA LEU A 238 -3.48 14.79 -4.49
C LEU A 238 -3.96 13.51 -5.16
N ARG A 239 -3.09 12.52 -5.29
CA ARG A 239 -3.49 11.17 -5.73
C ARG A 239 -3.54 10.24 -4.54
N ILE A 240 -4.65 9.52 -4.41
CA ILE A 240 -4.80 8.42 -3.47
C ILE A 240 -4.71 7.12 -4.25
N VAL A 241 -3.83 6.23 -3.82
CA VAL A 241 -3.58 4.91 -4.44
C VAL A 241 -3.77 3.82 -3.41
N ILE A 242 -4.57 2.81 -3.74
CA ILE A 242 -4.77 1.62 -2.90
C ILE A 242 -4.43 0.38 -3.77
N PRO A 243 -3.17 -0.08 -3.75
CA PRO A 243 -2.76 -1.28 -4.47
C PRO A 243 -2.93 -2.56 -3.64
N SER A 244 -3.07 -3.71 -4.29
CA SER A 244 -2.92 -5.03 -3.64
C SER A 244 -1.46 -5.47 -3.54
N GLY A 245 -0.59 -4.97 -4.43
CA GLY A 245 0.83 -5.30 -4.49
C GLY A 245 1.70 -4.50 -3.53
N ASN A 246 2.75 -5.14 -3.01
CA ASN A 246 3.82 -4.51 -2.24
C ASN A 246 4.68 -3.59 -3.12
N LEU A 247 5.56 -2.79 -2.50
CA LEU A 247 6.49 -1.90 -3.22
C LEU A 247 7.77 -2.64 -3.61
N VAL A 248 7.62 -3.67 -4.42
CA VAL A 248 8.68 -4.58 -4.90
C VAL A 248 8.51 -4.83 -6.40
N PRO A 249 9.59 -5.09 -7.16
CA PRO A 249 9.53 -5.19 -8.63
C PRO A 249 8.55 -6.24 -9.15
N TYR A 250 8.45 -7.39 -8.48
CA TYR A 250 7.63 -8.50 -8.94
C TYR A 250 6.13 -8.24 -8.80
N ASP A 251 5.69 -7.48 -7.79
CA ASP A 251 4.27 -7.15 -7.58
C ASP A 251 3.76 -6.10 -8.58
N TRP A 252 4.69 -5.28 -9.10
CA TRP A 252 4.45 -4.34 -10.20
C TRP A 252 4.82 -4.92 -11.57
N GLY A 253 4.90 -6.26 -11.61
CA GLY A 253 4.99 -7.11 -12.79
C GLY A 253 6.25 -6.98 -13.63
N GLU A 254 7.35 -6.47 -13.07
CA GLU A 254 8.67 -6.46 -13.73
C GLU A 254 9.19 -7.88 -14.02
N THR A 255 8.76 -8.87 -13.25
CA THR A 255 9.03 -10.30 -13.54
C THR A 255 8.02 -10.91 -14.51
N GLY A 256 6.85 -10.27 -14.65
CA GLY A 256 5.68 -10.76 -15.41
C GLY A 256 5.09 -12.08 -14.90
N VAL A 257 5.35 -12.41 -13.63
CA VAL A 257 4.82 -13.62 -12.97
C VAL A 257 3.52 -13.33 -12.22
N LEU A 258 3.41 -12.17 -11.60
CA LEU A 258 2.28 -11.77 -10.78
C LEU A 258 1.50 -10.62 -11.42
N GLU A 259 0.20 -10.62 -11.13
CA GLU A 259 -0.74 -9.56 -11.47
C GLU A 259 -1.37 -9.07 -10.16
N ASN A 260 -1.39 -7.76 -9.96
CA ASN A 260 -2.02 -7.10 -8.82
C ASN A 260 -3.05 -6.09 -9.32
N MET A 261 -3.89 -5.57 -8.43
CA MET A 261 -4.87 -4.53 -8.73
C MET A 261 -4.50 -3.24 -8.03
N VAL A 262 -4.85 -2.10 -8.64
CA VAL A 262 -4.61 -0.77 -8.09
C VAL A 262 -5.85 0.08 -8.29
N PHE A 263 -6.39 0.63 -7.20
CA PHE A 263 -7.33 1.75 -7.26
C PHE A 263 -6.57 3.07 -7.19
N LEU A 264 -6.92 4.03 -8.05
CA LEU A 264 -6.35 5.39 -8.05
C LEU A 264 -7.44 6.43 -8.17
N ILE A 265 -7.34 7.54 -7.44
CA ILE A 265 -8.18 8.73 -7.63
C ILE A 265 -7.37 10.01 -7.42
N ASP A 266 -7.54 10.95 -8.34
CA ASP A 266 -6.90 12.27 -8.30
C ASP A 266 -7.89 13.33 -7.79
N LEU A 267 -7.53 14.02 -6.73
CA LEU A 267 -8.32 15.03 -6.03
C LEU A 267 -7.71 16.41 -6.28
N PRO A 268 -8.43 17.35 -6.92
CA PRO A 268 -7.88 18.67 -7.22
C PRO A 268 -7.65 19.45 -5.93
N ARG A 269 -6.62 20.28 -5.91
CA ARG A 269 -6.40 21.24 -4.85
C ARG A 269 -7.50 22.31 -4.89
N ILE A 270 -8.04 22.65 -3.73
CA ILE A 270 -9.01 23.74 -3.58
C ILE A 270 -8.23 25.07 -3.69
N GLY A 271 -8.57 25.88 -4.69
CA GLY A 271 -7.95 27.19 -4.91
C GLY A 271 -8.44 28.24 -3.90
N GLY A 272 -7.53 29.09 -3.42
CA GLY A 272 -7.81 30.10 -2.38
C GLY A 272 -8.76 31.25 -2.75
N THR A 273 -9.30 31.29 -3.98
CA THR A 273 -10.08 32.44 -4.48
C THR A 273 -11.59 32.22 -4.57
N HIS A 274 -12.10 31.02 -4.30
CA HIS A 274 -13.53 30.81 -4.09
C HIS A 274 -13.75 30.21 -2.71
N GLN A 275 -13.99 31.09 -1.73
CA GLN A 275 -14.63 30.75 -0.46
C GLN A 275 -16.10 30.33 -0.69
N THR A 276 -16.30 29.25 -1.44
CA THR A 276 -17.46 28.40 -1.27
C THR A 276 -17.20 27.55 -0.04
N ALA A 277 -18.19 27.39 0.83
CA ALA A 277 -18.08 26.54 2.02
C ALA A 277 -17.36 25.21 1.67
N PRO A 278 -16.49 24.68 2.55
CA PRO A 278 -15.80 23.43 2.30
C PRO A 278 -16.83 22.40 1.81
N PRO A 279 -16.59 21.69 0.69
CA PRO A 279 -17.48 20.64 0.25
C PRO A 279 -17.76 19.71 1.43
N ALA A 280 -19.03 19.37 1.66
CA ALA A 280 -19.40 18.47 2.75
C ALA A 280 -18.51 17.23 2.68
N GLY A 281 -17.86 16.91 3.81
CA GLY A 281 -16.91 15.80 3.88
C GLY A 281 -17.56 14.50 3.41
N THR A 282 -16.86 13.73 2.59
CA THR A 282 -17.35 12.42 2.14
C THR A 282 -17.08 11.36 3.21
N ALA A 283 -17.87 10.28 3.21
CA ALA A 283 -17.63 9.13 4.09
C ALA A 283 -16.24 8.52 3.85
N PHE A 284 -15.84 8.41 2.58
CA PHE A 284 -14.49 8.00 2.18
C PHE A 284 -13.41 8.89 2.82
N GLY A 285 -13.51 10.22 2.69
CA GLY A 285 -12.51 11.14 3.24
C GLY A 285 -12.44 11.10 4.77
N THR A 286 -13.59 10.93 5.42
CA THR A 286 -13.69 10.77 6.87
C THR A 286 -12.96 9.52 7.36
N GLU A 287 -13.24 8.37 6.75
CA GLU A 287 -12.65 7.10 7.15
C GLU A 287 -11.16 6.98 6.76
N LEU A 288 -10.75 7.57 5.63
CA LEU A 288 -9.33 7.70 5.29
C LEU A 288 -8.56 8.44 6.39
N ARG A 289 -9.08 9.59 6.85
CA ARG A 289 -8.43 10.37 7.93
C ARG A 289 -8.40 9.60 9.24
N ARG A 290 -9.47 8.88 9.58
CA ARG A 290 -9.49 8.00 10.75
C ARG A 290 -8.37 6.97 10.67
N PHE A 291 -8.21 6.33 9.51
CA PHE A 291 -7.16 5.35 9.28
C PHE A 291 -5.75 5.95 9.36
N LEU A 292 -5.52 7.12 8.77
CA LEU A 292 -4.22 7.81 8.84
C LEU A 292 -3.82 8.19 10.27
N ARG A 293 -4.78 8.64 11.09
CA ARG A 293 -4.53 8.89 12.52
C ARG A 293 -4.18 7.61 13.26
N ALA A 294 -4.88 6.51 12.96
CA ALA A 294 -4.58 5.21 13.56
C ALA A 294 -3.20 4.66 13.15
N LEU A 295 -2.72 5.01 11.95
CA LEU A 295 -1.36 4.71 11.52
C LEU A 295 -0.29 5.57 12.24
N GLY A 296 -0.69 6.60 12.99
CA GLY A 296 0.22 7.47 13.74
C GLY A 296 0.78 8.64 12.91
N LEU A 297 0.11 9.04 11.83
CA LEU A 297 0.52 10.22 11.07
C LEU A 297 0.17 11.50 11.83
N ASP A 298 1.05 12.50 11.70
CA ASP A 298 0.89 13.80 12.34
C ASP A 298 -0.40 14.50 11.90
N GLU A 299 -1.07 15.17 12.85
CA GLU A 299 -2.36 15.81 12.59
C GLU A 299 -2.26 16.95 11.56
N LYS A 300 -1.11 17.64 11.42
CA LYS A 300 -0.92 18.64 10.36
C LYS A 300 -0.94 17.98 8.98
N LEU A 301 -0.33 16.80 8.84
CA LEU A 301 -0.37 16.03 7.59
C LEU A 301 -1.79 15.58 7.29
N VAL A 302 -2.51 15.03 8.27
CA VAL A 302 -3.91 14.60 8.10
C VAL A 302 -4.82 15.78 7.74
N LYS A 303 -4.69 16.93 8.42
CA LYS A 303 -5.42 18.16 8.11
C LYS A 303 -5.03 18.76 6.75
N SER A 304 -3.82 18.52 6.26
CA SER A 304 -3.43 19.02 4.92
C SER A 304 -4.30 18.46 3.80
N LEU A 305 -4.99 17.33 4.03
CA LEU A 305 -5.99 16.78 3.11
C LEU A 305 -7.21 17.70 2.93
N ASP A 306 -7.47 18.65 3.84
CA ASP A 306 -8.58 19.62 3.74
C ASP A 306 -8.38 20.60 2.59
N ASN A 307 -7.15 20.67 2.04
CA ASN A 307 -6.83 21.49 0.89
C ASN A 307 -7.24 20.86 -0.45
N TYR A 308 -7.91 19.71 -0.46
CA TYR A 308 -8.26 18.97 -1.67
C TYR A 308 -9.76 18.66 -1.71
N ASP A 309 -10.33 18.67 -2.91
CA ASP A 309 -11.74 18.36 -3.12
C ASP A 309 -11.98 16.84 -3.16
N PHE A 310 -12.64 16.32 -2.13
CA PHE A 310 -13.04 14.92 -2.02
C PHE A 310 -14.41 14.62 -2.65
N SER A 311 -15.10 15.59 -3.28
CA SER A 311 -16.47 15.43 -3.79
C SER A 311 -16.66 14.19 -4.67
N LYS A 312 -15.67 13.88 -5.52
CA LYS A 312 -15.66 12.70 -6.41
C LYS A 312 -15.51 11.37 -5.67
N THR A 313 -15.17 11.38 -4.39
CA THR A 313 -15.11 10.17 -3.56
C THR A 313 -16.45 9.80 -2.93
N SER A 314 -17.51 10.59 -3.11
CA SER A 314 -18.85 10.36 -2.52
C SER A 314 -19.48 9.01 -2.89
N ARG A 315 -19.11 8.46 -4.04
CA ARG A 315 -19.56 7.15 -4.55
C ARG A 315 -18.71 5.96 -4.08
N TYR A 316 -17.71 6.20 -3.24
CA TYR A 316 -16.81 5.16 -2.74
C TYR A 316 -16.88 5.07 -1.22
N GLY A 317 -16.70 3.86 -0.71
CA GLY A 317 -16.46 3.60 0.70
C GLY A 317 -14.99 3.32 0.96
N PHE A 318 -14.42 3.88 2.04
CA PHE A 318 -13.06 3.54 2.49
C PHE A 318 -13.15 2.58 3.68
N VAL A 319 -12.96 1.29 3.42
CA VAL A 319 -13.02 0.24 4.45
C VAL A 319 -11.60 -0.11 4.89
N HIS A 320 -11.35 -0.10 6.20
CA HIS A 320 -10.05 -0.38 6.79
C HIS A 320 -10.14 -1.36 7.96
N SER A 321 -9.00 -1.86 8.39
CA SER A 321 -8.86 -2.71 9.59
C SER A 321 -7.71 -2.19 10.43
N ILE A 322 -8.03 -1.73 11.64
CA ILE A 322 -7.08 -1.23 12.63
C ILE A 322 -6.89 -2.28 13.72
N ALA A 323 -5.64 -2.56 14.08
CA ALA A 323 -5.33 -3.54 15.12
C ALA A 323 -5.74 -3.06 16.52
N GLY A 324 -6.02 -4.02 17.41
CA GLY A 324 -6.42 -3.77 18.79
C GLY A 324 -7.92 -3.94 19.05
N SER A 325 -8.31 -3.71 20.30
CA SER A 325 -9.70 -3.78 20.75
C SER A 325 -10.38 -2.43 20.57
N HIS A 326 -11.55 -2.43 19.94
CA HIS A 326 -12.32 -1.21 19.63
C HIS A 326 -13.59 -1.17 20.49
N ALA A 327 -13.73 -0.14 21.32
CA ALA A 327 -14.86 0.05 22.23
C ALA A 327 -15.67 1.32 21.89
N ASN A 328 -16.79 1.53 22.57
CA ASN A 328 -17.71 2.67 22.36
C ASN A 328 -18.24 2.71 20.94
N ASP A 329 -18.00 3.77 20.16
CA ASP A 329 -18.45 3.85 18.77
C ASP A 329 -17.38 3.39 17.78
N SER A 330 -16.12 3.22 18.21
CA SER A 330 -14.98 2.92 17.32
C SER A 330 -15.10 1.58 16.58
N TRP A 331 -15.77 0.59 17.18
CA TRP A 331 -15.95 -0.74 16.57
C TRP A 331 -16.77 -0.69 15.28
N GLN A 332 -17.64 0.31 15.11
CA GLN A 332 -18.51 0.44 13.93
C GLN A 332 -17.75 0.86 12.67
N HIS A 333 -16.48 1.26 12.79
CA HIS A 333 -15.70 1.89 11.72
C HIS A 333 -14.62 0.98 11.10
N THR A 334 -14.34 -0.17 11.71
CA THR A 334 -13.19 -1.01 11.34
C THR A 334 -13.61 -2.46 11.13
N GLY A 335 -12.87 -3.19 10.29
CA GLY A 335 -13.16 -4.59 9.99
C GLY A 335 -14.51 -4.78 9.29
N TYR A 336 -15.15 -5.94 9.53
CA TYR A 336 -16.44 -6.25 8.93
C TYR A 336 -17.57 -5.34 9.43
N CYS A 337 -17.47 -4.84 10.66
CA CYS A 337 -18.42 -3.85 11.19
C CYS A 337 -18.36 -2.55 10.36
N GLY A 338 -17.14 -2.06 10.08
CA GLY A 338 -16.89 -0.93 9.18
C GLY A 338 -17.39 -1.16 7.75
N LEU A 339 -17.25 -2.38 7.22
CA LEU A 339 -17.82 -2.77 5.93
C LEU A 339 -19.34 -2.59 5.92
N GLY A 340 -20.04 -3.13 6.93
CA GLY A 340 -21.50 -2.99 7.03
C GLY A 340 -21.97 -1.55 7.13
N SER A 341 -21.34 -0.76 7.99
CA SER A 341 -21.59 0.69 8.10
C SER A 341 -21.37 1.41 6.76
N THR A 342 -20.35 0.99 5.99
CA THR A 342 -20.03 1.56 4.68
C THR A 342 -21.07 1.20 3.61
N VAL A 343 -21.49 -0.07 3.54
CA VAL A 343 -22.56 -0.49 2.63
C VAL A 343 -23.85 0.28 2.89
N ARG A 344 -24.20 0.47 4.17
CA ARG A 344 -25.36 1.27 4.57
C ARG A 344 -25.22 2.75 4.20
N SER A 345 -24.06 3.36 4.43
CA SER A 345 -23.85 4.78 4.13
C SER A 345 -23.87 5.09 2.63
N LEU A 346 -23.52 4.11 1.79
CA LEU A 346 -23.66 4.19 0.34
C LEU A 346 -25.10 3.95 -0.16
N GLY A 347 -26.06 3.68 0.74
CA GLY A 347 -27.44 3.37 0.37
C GLY A 347 -27.61 1.99 -0.27
N LEU A 348 -26.68 1.06 -0.03
CA LEU A 348 -26.66 -0.28 -0.63
C LEU A 348 -27.14 -1.39 0.33
N ALA A 349 -27.54 -1.03 1.56
CA ALA A 349 -28.04 -1.99 2.53
C ALA A 349 -29.32 -2.66 2.03
N THR A 350 -29.45 -3.96 2.26
CA THR A 350 -30.57 -4.76 1.78
C THR A 350 -30.84 -5.95 2.71
N GLU A 351 -32.09 -6.38 2.76
CA GLU A 351 -32.47 -7.64 3.41
C GLU A 351 -32.46 -8.82 2.43
N GLU A 352 -32.45 -8.53 1.13
CA GLU A 352 -32.43 -9.54 0.07
C GLU A 352 -31.10 -10.32 0.04
N PRO A 353 -31.11 -11.57 -0.48
CA PRO A 353 -29.88 -12.34 -0.67
C PRO A 353 -28.88 -11.62 -1.58
N VAL A 354 -27.59 -11.63 -1.19
CA VAL A 354 -26.49 -11.01 -1.95
C VAL A 354 -25.49 -12.07 -2.38
N ASN A 355 -25.08 -12.05 -3.65
CA ASN A 355 -24.01 -12.92 -4.12
C ASN A 355 -22.64 -12.31 -3.80
N ILE A 356 -21.76 -13.09 -3.17
CA ILE A 356 -20.42 -12.68 -2.74
C ILE A 356 -19.38 -13.54 -3.46
N ASP A 357 -18.48 -12.87 -4.17
CA ASP A 357 -17.27 -13.46 -4.74
C ASP A 357 -16.06 -13.00 -3.92
N TYR A 358 -15.58 -13.88 -3.04
CA TYR A 358 -14.44 -13.61 -2.16
C TYR A 358 -13.15 -14.12 -2.80
N VAL A 359 -12.34 -13.21 -3.31
CA VAL A 359 -11.05 -13.51 -3.97
C VAL A 359 -9.91 -13.19 -3.01
N ALA A 360 -9.03 -14.15 -2.75
CA ALA A 360 -7.90 -13.94 -1.84
C ALA A 360 -6.62 -14.67 -2.27
N SER A 361 -5.47 -14.08 -1.96
CA SER A 361 -4.14 -14.67 -2.13
C SER A 361 -3.66 -15.43 -0.89
N SER A 362 -4.35 -15.30 0.24
CA SER A 362 -4.11 -16.04 1.48
C SER A 362 -5.43 -16.29 2.20
N LEU A 363 -5.56 -17.45 2.84
CA LEU A 363 -6.74 -17.82 3.63
C LEU A 363 -6.32 -18.19 5.05
N GLY A 364 -6.87 -17.47 6.03
CA GLY A 364 -6.83 -17.88 7.42
C GLY A 364 -7.88 -18.95 7.73
N SER A 365 -8.06 -19.24 9.02
CA SER A 365 -9.14 -20.13 9.45
C SER A 365 -10.50 -19.51 9.20
N LEU A 366 -11.24 -20.04 8.23
CA LEU A 366 -12.60 -19.60 7.90
C LEU A 366 -13.62 -20.38 8.73
N THR A 367 -14.16 -19.74 9.77
CA THR A 367 -15.25 -20.31 10.57
C THR A 367 -16.60 -19.91 10.01
N HIS A 368 -17.63 -20.71 10.27
CA HIS A 368 -18.99 -20.40 9.83
C HIS A 368 -19.50 -19.08 10.42
N ASP A 369 -19.23 -18.82 11.70
CA ASP A 369 -19.61 -17.57 12.37
C ASP A 369 -18.94 -16.36 11.71
N TYR A 370 -17.66 -16.46 11.35
CA TYR A 370 -16.95 -15.39 10.66
C TYR A 370 -17.53 -15.11 9.26
N LEU A 371 -17.75 -16.14 8.45
CA LEU A 371 -18.31 -15.98 7.11
C LEU A 371 -19.75 -15.44 7.16
N THR A 372 -20.53 -15.84 8.16
CA THR A 372 -21.88 -15.30 8.39
C THR A 372 -21.83 -13.81 8.73
N ALA A 373 -20.88 -13.37 9.57
CA ALA A 373 -20.68 -11.96 9.89
C ALA A 373 -20.27 -11.15 8.65
N ILE A 374 -19.37 -11.67 7.80
CA ILE A 374 -18.99 -11.04 6.54
C ILE A 374 -20.19 -10.93 5.59
N TYR A 375 -20.99 -12.00 5.46
CA TYR A 375 -22.19 -11.98 4.62
C TYR A 375 -23.18 -10.90 5.07
N HIS A 376 -23.47 -10.82 6.36
CA HIS A 376 -24.33 -9.77 6.90
C HIS A 376 -23.75 -8.37 6.74
N ALA A 377 -22.43 -8.20 6.88
CA ALA A 377 -21.76 -6.94 6.58
C ALA A 377 -21.94 -6.52 5.11
N CYS A 378 -21.88 -7.46 4.16
CA CYS A 378 -22.18 -7.19 2.75
C CYS A 378 -23.66 -6.80 2.51
N GLN A 379 -24.58 -7.19 3.40
CA GLN A 379 -25.97 -6.72 3.41
C GLN A 379 -26.14 -5.36 4.12
N GLY A 380 -25.08 -4.82 4.71
CA GLY A 380 -25.10 -3.55 5.45
C GLY A 380 -25.37 -3.70 6.95
N ASP A 381 -25.21 -4.89 7.54
CA ASP A 381 -25.21 -5.07 9.00
C ASP A 381 -23.86 -4.65 9.60
N SER A 382 -23.88 -3.79 10.60
CA SER A 382 -22.65 -3.30 11.24
C SER A 382 -22.04 -4.29 12.24
N GLY A 383 -22.52 -5.54 12.32
CA GLY A 383 -22.10 -6.54 13.31
C GLY A 383 -23.08 -6.74 14.47
N MET A 384 -24.25 -6.08 14.43
CA MET A 384 -25.25 -6.15 15.48
C MET A 384 -25.97 -7.51 15.51
N LYS A 385 -26.26 -8.09 14.33
CA LYS A 385 -26.89 -9.43 14.25
C LYS A 385 -26.06 -10.48 14.97
N GLU A 386 -24.75 -10.45 14.75
CA GLU A 386 -23.79 -11.38 15.37
C GLU A 386 -23.66 -11.14 16.88
N TYR A 387 -23.62 -9.87 17.31
CA TYR A 387 -23.60 -9.50 18.72
C TYR A 387 -24.86 -9.97 19.47
N GLU A 388 -26.05 -9.71 18.93
CA GLU A 388 -27.34 -10.12 19.52
C GLU A 388 -27.48 -11.64 19.57
N ALA A 389 -27.04 -12.35 18.52
CA ALA A 389 -27.01 -13.81 18.49
C ALA A 389 -26.07 -14.39 19.57
N ARG A 390 -24.99 -13.69 19.94
CA ARG A 390 -24.13 -14.09 21.06
C ARG A 390 -24.78 -13.83 22.42
N GLN A 391 -25.42 -12.69 22.62
CA GLN A 391 -26.07 -12.32 23.89
C GLN A 391 -27.30 -13.19 24.20
N SER A 392 -28.02 -13.63 23.16
CA SER A 392 -29.20 -14.48 23.29
C SER A 392 -28.90 -15.96 23.60
N LYS A 393 -27.62 -16.40 23.51
CA LYS A 393 -27.23 -17.76 23.89
C LYS A 393 -27.33 -17.91 25.42
N PRO A 394 -28.16 -18.82 25.96
CA PRO A 394 -28.24 -19.02 27.40
C PRO A 394 -26.88 -19.46 27.95
N THR A 395 -26.48 -18.90 29.09
CA THR A 395 -25.30 -19.35 29.84
C THR A 395 -25.36 -20.86 30.04
N ARG A 396 -24.23 -21.55 29.83
CA ARG A 396 -24.06 -23.02 29.91
C ARG A 396 -24.78 -23.67 31.11
N ASN A 397 -24.91 -22.95 32.22
CA ASN A 397 -25.60 -23.39 33.44
C ASN A 397 -27.13 -23.57 33.31
N LYS A 398 -27.81 -22.87 32.39
CA LYS A 398 -29.25 -23.06 32.12
C LYS A 398 -29.53 -24.16 31.09
N ALA A 399 -28.65 -24.35 30.11
CA ALA A 399 -28.79 -25.40 29.10
C ALA A 399 -28.61 -26.82 29.68
N ALA A 400 -27.72 -26.98 30.67
CA ALA A 400 -27.54 -28.24 31.39
C ALA A 400 -28.76 -28.65 32.23
N LYS A 401 -29.54 -27.68 32.75
CA LYS A 401 -30.80 -27.94 33.48
C LYS A 401 -31.99 -28.24 32.56
N ALA A 402 -31.90 -27.93 31.27
CA ALA A 402 -33.00 -28.10 30.31
C ALA A 402 -32.84 -29.34 29.41
N GLY A 403 -31.86 -30.22 29.67
CA GLY A 403 -31.67 -31.47 28.93
C GLY A 403 -31.27 -31.32 27.46
N LEU A 404 -30.92 -30.12 27.00
CA LEU A 404 -30.59 -29.80 25.60
C LEU A 404 -29.08 -29.88 25.31
N ALA A 405 -28.38 -30.81 25.97
CA ALA A 405 -26.98 -31.12 25.70
C ALA A 405 -26.86 -32.08 24.51
N GLY A 406 -27.29 -31.61 23.35
CA GLY A 406 -27.17 -32.31 22.08
C GLY A 406 -27.25 -31.25 21.00
N SER A 407 -26.16 -31.13 20.22
CA SER A 407 -26.03 -30.33 18.99
C SER A 407 -27.37 -29.84 18.43
N ARG A 408 -27.74 -28.59 18.74
CA ARG A 408 -28.83 -27.93 18.01
C ARG A 408 -28.32 -27.67 16.60
N PRO A 409 -29.02 -28.12 15.54
CA PRO A 409 -28.69 -27.74 14.18
C PRO A 409 -28.74 -26.22 14.08
N LEU A 410 -27.75 -25.62 13.44
CA LEU A 410 -27.94 -24.28 12.86
C LEU A 410 -29.22 -24.35 12.02
N GLY A 411 -30.19 -23.47 12.29
CA GLY A 411 -31.50 -23.51 11.62
C GLY A 411 -31.34 -23.46 10.10
N GLU A 412 -32.29 -24.02 9.35
CA GLU A 412 -32.25 -24.05 7.87
C GLU A 412 -32.00 -22.69 7.20
N GLY A 413 -32.32 -21.57 7.87
CA GLY A 413 -31.98 -20.22 7.41
C GLY A 413 -30.49 -19.87 7.44
N THR A 414 -29.67 -20.54 8.27
CA THR A 414 -28.22 -20.27 8.40
C THR A 414 -27.37 -20.91 7.28
N LEU A 415 -27.97 -21.76 6.44
CA LEU A 415 -27.29 -22.41 5.32
C LEU A 415 -27.55 -21.72 3.98
N GLN A 416 -28.61 -20.91 3.85
CA GLN A 416 -28.98 -20.32 2.56
C GLN A 416 -27.92 -19.38 2.00
N TRP A 417 -27.24 -18.62 2.85
CA TRP A 417 -26.17 -17.71 2.41
C TRP A 417 -24.99 -18.44 1.76
N GLN A 418 -24.76 -19.73 2.09
CA GLN A 418 -23.65 -20.50 1.53
C GLN A 418 -23.78 -20.69 0.02
N HIS A 419 -25.02 -20.79 -0.48
CA HIS A 419 -25.27 -20.86 -1.93
C HIS A 419 -24.95 -19.56 -2.66
N HIS A 420 -24.84 -18.46 -1.91
CA HIS A 420 -24.53 -17.13 -2.41
C HIS A 420 -23.08 -16.71 -2.14
N PHE A 421 -22.25 -17.54 -1.51
CA PHE A 421 -20.88 -17.18 -1.12
C PHE A 421 -19.86 -18.09 -1.80
N ARG A 422 -19.09 -17.53 -2.73
CA ARG A 422 -18.06 -18.24 -3.50
C ARG A 422 -16.69 -17.74 -3.10
N ILE A 423 -15.79 -18.66 -2.78
CA ILE A 423 -14.39 -18.34 -2.43
C ILE A 423 -13.51 -18.78 -3.59
N TYR A 424 -12.70 -17.85 -4.12
CA TYR A 424 -11.73 -18.10 -5.16
C TYR A 424 -10.33 -18.06 -4.57
N PHE A 425 -9.65 -19.21 -4.67
CA PHE A 425 -8.27 -19.38 -4.24
C PHE A 425 -7.55 -20.27 -5.27
N PRO A 426 -6.30 -19.94 -5.66
CA PRO A 426 -5.61 -20.68 -6.69
C PRO A 426 -5.33 -22.13 -6.27
N THR A 427 -5.66 -23.07 -7.15
CA THR A 427 -5.35 -24.49 -6.94
C THR A 427 -3.88 -24.78 -7.18
N GLU A 428 -3.35 -25.87 -6.63
CA GLU A 428 -1.98 -26.32 -6.90
C GLU A 428 -1.72 -26.47 -8.40
N LYS A 429 -2.69 -27.01 -9.15
CA LYS A 429 -2.61 -27.15 -10.61
C LYS A 429 -2.46 -25.79 -11.28
N THR A 430 -3.31 -24.83 -10.93
CA THR A 430 -3.25 -23.45 -11.45
C THR A 430 -1.87 -22.85 -11.23
N VAL A 431 -1.34 -22.94 -10.01
CA VAL A 431 -0.03 -22.35 -9.68
C VAL A 431 1.12 -23.07 -10.38
N SER A 432 1.14 -24.40 -10.36
CA SER A 432 2.20 -25.18 -11.03
C SER A 432 2.23 -24.97 -12.55
N SER A 433 1.08 -24.70 -13.18
CA SER A 433 0.97 -24.36 -14.61
C SER A 433 1.21 -22.89 -14.95
N SER A 434 1.34 -22.03 -13.94
CA SER A 434 1.58 -20.59 -14.14
C SER A 434 3.01 -20.34 -14.63
N ARG A 435 3.26 -19.13 -15.16
CA ARG A 435 4.61 -18.72 -15.59
C ARG A 435 5.65 -18.72 -14.46
N GLY A 436 5.22 -18.51 -13.21
CA GLY A 436 6.10 -18.62 -12.03
C GLY A 436 6.25 -20.04 -11.48
N GLY A 437 5.47 -20.99 -12.00
CA GLY A 437 5.40 -22.36 -11.50
C GLY A 437 5.10 -22.42 -10.00
N ARG A 438 5.53 -23.51 -9.35
CA ARG A 438 5.34 -23.71 -7.89
C ARG A 438 6.01 -22.64 -7.02
N SER A 439 6.96 -21.88 -7.57
CA SER A 439 7.62 -20.78 -6.87
C SER A 439 6.75 -19.52 -6.76
N ALA A 440 5.65 -19.42 -7.51
CA ALA A 440 4.72 -18.30 -7.41
C ALA A 440 3.94 -18.25 -6.07
N HIS A 441 3.94 -19.32 -5.28
CA HIS A 441 3.39 -19.33 -3.91
C HIS A 441 4.28 -18.62 -2.87
N LEU A 442 5.55 -18.34 -3.20
CA LEU A 442 6.57 -17.87 -2.25
C LEU A 442 6.95 -16.39 -2.46
N ALA A 443 6.16 -15.65 -3.25
CA ALA A 443 6.41 -14.25 -3.59
C ALA A 443 5.52 -13.29 -2.81
#